data_AF-A0A957DHR7-F1
#
_entry.id   AF-A0A957DHR7-F1
#
_cell.length_a   1.000
_cell.length_b   1.000
_cell.length_c   1.000
_cell.angle_alpha   90.00
_cell.angle_beta   90.00
_cell.angle_gamma   90.00
#
_symmetry.space_group_name_H-M   'P 1'
#
loop_
_entity.id
_entity.type
_entity.pdbx_description
1 polymer ?
#
loop_
_entity_poly.entity_id
_entity_poly.type
_entity_poly.pdbx_seq_one_letter_code
_entity_poly.pdbx_strand_id
1 'polypeptide(L)'
;GNIGAGTCIIDIAINAEGQMYGVDIVSDVLYQIDPNTGVGTLVGPLGASANYAQGMDFEETSGILYWAAYTASGEMRVIDTNTGASALVGAFPGGAEVDGLA
;
A
#
# COMPACT_ATOMS: atom_id res chain seq x y z
N GLY A 1 11.99 -7.27 4.79
CA GLY A 1 12.31 -7.71 6.16
C GLY A 1 11.07 -8.29 6.78
N ASN A 2 11.17 -9.23 7.72
CA ASN A 2 9.99 -9.82 8.35
C ASN A 2 9.30 -8.79 9.25
N ILE A 3 8.20 -8.23 8.76
CA ILE A 3 7.21 -7.56 9.60
C ILE A 3 6.43 -8.68 10.27
N GLY A 4 6.36 -8.72 11.61
CA GLY A 4 5.98 -9.91 12.41
C GLY A 4 4.65 -10.62 12.12
N ALA A 5 3.83 -10.12 11.18
CA ALA A 5 2.62 -10.74 10.66
C ALA A 5 2.47 -10.70 9.13
N GLY A 6 3.31 -9.93 8.41
CA GLY A 6 3.29 -9.81 6.95
C GLY A 6 4.11 -10.93 6.31
N THR A 7 3.56 -11.57 5.30
CA THR A 7 4.20 -12.66 4.56
C THR A 7 5.23 -12.15 3.54
N CYS A 8 4.97 -11.00 2.91
CA CYS A 8 5.88 -10.31 2.01
C CYS A 8 5.45 -8.85 1.82
N ILE A 9 5.89 -7.97 2.73
CA ILE A 9 5.67 -6.53 2.58
C ILE A 9 6.57 -6.01 1.47
N ILE A 10 5.96 -5.51 0.40
CA ILE A 10 6.65 -5.06 -0.82
C ILE A 10 6.96 -3.57 -0.79
N ASP A 11 6.07 -2.77 -0.18
CA ASP A 11 6.27 -1.33 -0.01
C ASP A 11 5.59 -0.83 1.28
N ILE A 12 6.05 0.32 1.78
CA ILE A 12 5.56 0.97 2.99
C ILE A 12 5.42 2.49 2.80
N ALA A 13 4.42 3.09 3.44
CA ALA A 13 4.31 4.55 3.58
C ALA A 13 4.11 4.94 5.04
N ILE A 14 4.55 6.14 5.41
CA ILE A 14 4.36 6.72 6.74
C ILE A 14 3.87 8.16 6.61
N ASN A 15 2.81 8.51 7.34
CA ASN A 15 2.30 9.89 7.35
C ASN A 15 3.04 10.78 8.37
N ALA A 16 2.73 12.08 8.37
CA ALA A 16 3.32 13.06 9.27
C ALA A 16 3.04 12.80 10.76
N GLU A 17 1.95 12.09 11.06
CA GLU A 17 1.57 11.63 12.40
C GLU A 17 2.32 10.37 12.85
N GLY A 18 3.14 9.76 11.98
CA GLY A 18 3.93 8.57 12.27
C GLY A 18 3.17 7.25 12.12
N GLN A 19 1.99 7.26 11.48
CA GLN A 19 1.25 6.05 11.16
C GLN A 19 1.88 5.40 9.92
N MET A 20 2.45 4.20 10.11
CA MET A 20 3.08 3.44 9.04
C MET A 20 2.17 2.31 8.55
N TYR A 21 2.08 2.14 7.24
CA TYR A 21 1.31 1.09 6.59
C TYR A 21 2.15 0.39 5.53
N GLY A 22 1.85 -0.88 5.26
CA GLY A 22 2.52 -1.66 4.23
C GLY A 22 1.58 -2.58 3.47
N VAL A 23 1.84 -2.73 2.17
CA VAL A 23 1.14 -3.66 1.29
C VAL A 23 1.85 -5.01 1.32
N ASP A 24 1.09 -6.06 1.62
CA ASP A 24 1.55 -7.44 1.47
C ASP A 24 1.15 -7.97 0.08
N ILE A 25 2.14 -8.26 -0.75
CA ILE A 25 1.92 -8.68 -2.15
C ILE A 25 1.48 -10.14 -2.29
N VAL A 26 1.69 -10.98 -1.28
CA VAL A 26 1.37 -12.41 -1.34
C VAL A 26 -0.06 -12.68 -0.92
N SER A 27 -0.56 -11.90 0.05
CA SER A 27 -1.88 -12.08 0.64
C SER A 27 -2.88 -11.00 0.25
N ASP A 28 -2.48 -9.99 -0.52
CA ASP A 28 -3.32 -8.87 -0.98
C ASP A 28 -4.01 -8.13 0.18
N VAL A 29 -3.26 -7.85 1.25
CA VAL A 29 -3.76 -7.15 2.45
C VAL A 29 -2.89 -5.97 2.84
N LEU A 30 -3.53 -5.01 3.52
CA LEU A 30 -2.85 -3.90 4.18
C LEU A 30 -2.53 -4.26 5.63
N TYR A 31 -1.31 -3.97 6.05
CA TYR A 31 -0.89 -4.00 7.45
C TYR A 31 -0.63 -2.58 7.95
N GLN A 32 -1.01 -2.30 9.20
CA GLN A 32 -0.49 -1.17 9.96
C GLN A 32 0.75 -1.66 10.71
N ILE A 33 1.86 -0.94 10.61
CA ILE A 33 3.16 -1.33 11.16
C ILE A 33 3.49 -0.38 12.31
N ASP A 34 3.84 -0.93 13.47
CA ASP A 34 4.44 -0.12 14.53
C ASP A 34 5.88 0.23 14.14
N PRO A 35 6.21 1.52 13.91
CA PRO A 35 7.55 1.93 13.47
C PRO A 35 8.65 1.68 14.51
N ASN A 36 8.30 1.52 15.79
CA ASN A 36 9.27 1.28 16.85
C ASN A 36 9.65 -0.20 16.99
N THR A 37 8.73 -1.10 16.64
CA THR A 37 8.90 -2.55 16.85
C THR A 37 8.93 -3.35 15.55
N GLY A 38 8.45 -2.80 14.44
CA GLY A 38 8.29 -3.49 13.17
C GLY A 38 7.16 -4.52 13.17
N VAL A 39 6.31 -4.54 14.19
CA VAL A 39 5.17 -5.47 14.28
C VAL A 39 4.03 -4.97 13.40
N GLY A 40 3.56 -5.83 12.50
CA GLY A 40 2.40 -5.55 11.65
C GLY A 40 1.10 -6.03 12.29
N THR A 41 0.05 -5.22 12.20
CA THR A 41 -1.33 -5.56 12.55
C THR A 41 -2.15 -5.55 11.27
N LEU A 42 -2.86 -6.65 10.97
CA LEU A 42 -3.72 -6.73 9.79
C LEU A 42 -4.82 -5.68 9.87
N VAL A 43 -4.94 -4.86 8.82
CA VAL A 43 -6.06 -3.91 8.65
C VAL A 43 -7.18 -4.58 7.86
N GLY A 44 -6.86 -5.15 6.69
CA GLY A 44 -7.84 -5.83 5.86
C GLY A 44 -7.40 -5.98 4.39
N PRO A 45 -8.27 -6.57 3.55
CA PRO A 45 -7.95 -6.87 2.15
C PRO A 45 -7.89 -5.61 1.28
N LEU A 46 -6.92 -5.57 0.36
CA LEU A 46 -6.73 -4.46 -0.58
C LEU A 46 -7.86 -4.36 -1.62
N GLY A 47 -8.54 -5.47 -1.89
CA GLY A 47 -9.56 -5.53 -2.94
C GLY A 47 -9.00 -5.44 -4.36
N ALA A 48 -7.69 -5.61 -4.52
CA ALA A 48 -6.97 -5.71 -5.78
C ALA A 48 -5.82 -6.70 -5.61
N SER A 49 -5.46 -7.43 -6.67
CA SER A 49 -4.37 -8.40 -6.65
C SER A 49 -3.06 -7.74 -7.04
N ALA A 50 -2.24 -7.45 -6.03
CA ALA A 50 -0.94 -6.83 -6.21
C ALA A 50 0.01 -7.82 -6.91
N ASN A 51 0.77 -7.32 -7.87
CA ASN A 51 1.70 -8.12 -8.65
C ASN A 51 2.85 -7.24 -9.14
N TYR A 52 4.09 -7.73 -9.10
CA TYR A 52 5.30 -6.95 -9.41
C TYR A 52 5.48 -5.69 -8.53
N ALA A 53 6.17 -4.67 -9.04
CA ALA A 53 6.54 -3.48 -8.28
C ALA A 53 5.29 -2.71 -7.81
N GLN A 54 5.35 -2.22 -6.58
CA GLN A 54 4.30 -1.42 -5.94
C GLN A 54 4.95 -0.15 -5.38
N GLY A 55 4.22 0.95 -5.42
CA GLY A 55 4.60 2.22 -4.78
C GLY A 55 3.44 2.78 -3.97
N MET A 56 3.66 3.29 -2.77
CA MET A 56 2.63 3.93 -1.95
C MET A 56 3.17 5.15 -1.22
N ASP A 57 2.35 6.19 -1.09
CA ASP A 57 2.66 7.36 -0.27
C ASP A 57 1.39 8.09 0.20
N PHE A 58 1.52 8.85 1.28
CA PHE A 58 0.46 9.71 1.80
C PHE A 58 0.48 11.08 1.15
N GLU A 59 -0.69 11.60 0.79
CA GLU A 59 -0.82 13.04 0.59
C GLU A 59 -0.94 13.74 1.95
N GLU A 60 0.00 14.62 2.24
CA GLU A 60 0.25 15.19 3.57
C GLU A 60 -0.93 16.00 4.14
N THR A 61 -1.75 16.62 3.29
CA THR A 61 -2.82 17.54 3.74
C THR A 61 -4.11 16.79 4.10
N SER A 62 -4.50 15.82 3.28
CA SER A 62 -5.74 15.06 3.39
C SER A 62 -5.56 13.73 4.11
N GLY A 63 -4.32 13.24 4.23
CA GLY A 63 -4.00 11.94 4.81
C GLY A 63 -4.44 10.76 3.94
N ILE A 64 -4.72 11.00 2.65
CA ILE A 64 -5.09 9.93 1.71
C ILE A 64 -3.85 9.11 1.38
N LEU A 65 -3.96 7.79 1.54
CA LEU A 65 -2.94 6.85 1.11
C LEU A 65 -3.14 6.51 -0.37
N TYR A 66 -2.26 7.01 -1.22
CA TYR A 66 -2.20 6.66 -2.63
C TYR A 66 -1.34 5.40 -2.83
N TRP A 67 -1.75 4.57 -3.78
CA TRP A 67 -1.08 3.34 -4.14
C TRP A 67 -0.96 3.24 -5.65
N ALA A 68 0.25 3.41 -6.14
CA ALA A 68 0.67 3.00 -7.47
C ALA A 68 0.76 1.47 -7.49
N ALA A 69 -0.36 0.85 -7.86
CA ALA A 69 -0.48 -0.59 -7.92
C ALA A 69 -0.08 -1.08 -9.31
N TYR A 70 0.56 -2.24 -9.35
CA TYR A 70 0.50 -3.07 -10.54
C TYR A 70 -0.31 -4.33 -10.24
N THR A 71 -1.33 -4.58 -11.07
CA THR A 71 -2.19 -5.77 -10.98
C THR A 71 -2.02 -6.64 -12.23
N ALA A 72 -2.98 -6.60 -13.15
CA ALA A 72 -2.80 -7.01 -14.55
C ALA A 72 -2.20 -5.88 -15.40
N SER A 73 -2.27 -4.64 -14.91
CA SER A 73 -1.69 -3.43 -15.48
C SER A 73 -1.39 -2.42 -14.37
N GLY A 74 -0.52 -1.46 -14.65
CA GLY A 74 -0.28 -0.33 -13.75
C GLY A 74 -1.49 0.59 -13.60
N GLU A 75 -1.87 0.86 -12.36
CA GLU A 75 -2.99 1.71 -11.99
C GLU A 75 -2.76 2.46 -10.68
N MET A 76 -3.35 3.65 -10.56
CA MET A 76 -3.41 4.43 -9.34
C MET A 76 -4.67 4.07 -8.56
N ARG A 77 -4.50 3.82 -7.27
CA ARG A 77 -5.58 3.51 -6.32
C ARG A 77 -5.44 4.35 -5.07
N VAL A 78 -6.52 4.48 -4.32
CA VAL A 78 -6.52 5.03 -2.95
C VAL A 78 -6.91 3.93 -1.98
N ILE A 79 -6.21 3.82 -0.86
CA ILE A 79 -6.46 2.81 0.18
C ILE A 79 -7.13 3.46 1.38
N ASP A 80 -8.24 2.87 1.85
CA ASP A 80 -8.82 3.20 3.16
C ASP A 80 -8.02 2.51 4.27
N THR A 81 -7.31 3.31 5.06
CA THR A 81 -6.44 2.83 6.14
C THR A 81 -7.18 2.22 7.33
N ASN A 82 -8.51 2.32 7.39
CA ASN A 82 -9.34 1.67 8.42
C ASN A 82 -9.78 0.26 8.02
N THR A 83 -9.95 0.01 6.72
CA THR A 83 -10.53 -1.25 6.21
C THR A 83 -9.59 -2.04 5.32
N GLY A 84 -8.52 -1.41 4.82
CA GLY A 84 -7.62 -1.95 3.82
C GLY A 84 -8.16 -1.86 2.39
N ALA A 85 -9.46 -1.63 2.20
CA ALA A 85 -10.08 -1.64 0.88
C ALA A 85 -9.56 -0.48 0.01
N SER A 86 -9.30 -0.77 -1.27
CA SER A 86 -8.82 0.25 -2.22
C SER A 86 -9.82 0.54 -3.33
N ALA A 87 -9.84 1.80 -3.79
CA ALA A 87 -10.63 2.26 -4.91
C ALA A 87 -9.74 2.71 -6.08
N LEU A 88 -10.12 2.38 -7.30
CA LEU A 88 -9.40 2.78 -8.52
C LEU A 88 -9.57 4.30 -8.77
N VAL A 89 -8.46 4.99 -8.97
CA VAL A 89 -8.41 6.39 -9.42
C VAL A 89 -8.26 6.45 -10.94
N GLY A 90 -7.37 5.63 -11.51
CA GLY A 90 -7.16 5.56 -12.96
C GLY A 90 -5.97 4.71 -13.37
N ALA A 91 -5.88 4.36 -14.66
CA ALA A 91 -4.77 3.57 -15.20
C ALA A 91 -3.56 4.45 -15.57
N PHE A 92 -2.35 3.92 -15.41
CA PHE A 92 -1.15 4.59 -15.92
C PHE A 92 -1.03 4.43 -17.45
N PRO A 93 -0.50 5.44 -18.17
CA PRO A 93 -0.29 5.33 -19.61
C PRO A 93 0.57 4.12 -19.97
N GLY A 94 0.09 3.32 -20.92
CA GLY A 94 0.77 2.09 -21.34
C GLY A 94 0.75 0.96 -20.30
N GLY A 95 0.03 1.11 -19.18
CA GLY A 95 -0.05 0.11 -18.12
C GLY A 95 1.25 -0.08 -17.33
N ALA A 96 2.11 0.95 -17.30
CA ALA A 96 3.44 0.88 -16.70
C ALA A 96 3.40 0.62 -15.19
N GLU A 97 4.37 -0.16 -14.70
CA GLU A 97 4.71 -0.22 -13.27
C GLU A 97 5.27 1.13 -12.83
N VAL A 98 4.81 1.61 -11.68
CA VAL A 98 5.29 2.85 -11.06
C VAL A 98 5.64 2.54 -9.62
N ASP A 99 6.90 2.80 -9.28
CA ASP A 99 7.45 2.67 -7.93
C ASP A 99 8.05 4.05 -7.57
N GLY A 100 7.57 4.62 -6.46
CA GLY A 100 7.85 6.01 -6.05
C GLY A 100 6.68 6.98 -6.29
N LEU A 101 6.08 7.42 -5.19
CA LEU A 101 5.23 8.60 -5.11
C LEU A 101 5.94 9.63 -4.21
N ALA A 102 5.64 10.91 -4.38
CA ALA A 102 6.22 12.02 -3.64
C ALA A 102 5.19 13.14 -3.47
#